data_AF-A0A0K9Q2E7-F1
#
_entry.id   AF-A0A0K9Q2E7-F1
#
_cell.length_a   1.000
_cell.length_b   1.000
_cell.length_c   1.000
_cell.angle_alpha   90.00
_cell.angle_beta   90.00
_cell.angle_gamma   90.00
#
_symmetry.space_group_name_H-M   'P 1'
#
loop_
_entity.id
_entity.type
_entity.pdbx_description
1 polymer ?
#
loop_
_entity_poly.entity_id
_entity_poly.type
_entity_poly.pdbx_seq_one_letter_code
_entity_poly.pdbx_strand_id
1 'polypeptide(L)'
;MEGGGYGALSSNQFLGSVPAVVINDEKTPLTGESSRADPRTFPPGTSYDGADRPAGNSWAAVFSVSSYTPYFNVDTDIVADRIISSINSFRGDFFGKIDANPDLYGPVWISTTLIFMLAFAGNIASYLIQNKKTSTDLAWKFDVSYFNLAAFVIYGYTVVIPTGFYFLFQYFGVAAASLVRLWCMWGYSLFIFIPCSLLMVIPVTMIRWLVIIVAGASSGTFIAMNLKTYTEERDLIVMVASAFLLQFALALFIEIYFFG
;
A
#
# COMPACT_ATOMS: atom_id res chain seq x y z
N MET A 1 69.99 34.76 -31.32
CA MET A 1 69.20 35.01 -32.53
C MET A 1 67.77 35.28 -32.10
N GLU A 2 67.20 36.34 -32.65
CA GLU A 2 65.86 36.90 -32.44
C GLU A 2 64.74 35.84 -32.66
N GLY A 3 63.48 36.01 -32.26
CA GLY A 3 62.70 37.17 -31.81
C GLY A 3 61.31 36.71 -31.30
N GLY A 4 60.61 37.54 -30.50
CA GLY A 4 59.30 38.15 -30.81
C GLY A 4 58.12 37.16 -30.90
N GLY A 5 56.95 37.30 -30.25
CA GLY A 5 56.27 38.38 -29.54
C GLY A 5 54.75 38.17 -29.70
N TYR A 6 53.96 38.49 -28.66
CA TYR A 6 52.48 38.61 -28.60
C TYR A 6 51.67 37.30 -28.76
N GLY A 7 50.63 36.94 -27.99
CA GLY A 7 49.81 37.57 -26.95
C GLY A 7 48.40 36.98 -27.05
N ALA A 8 47.77 36.59 -25.92
CA ALA A 8 46.32 36.69 -25.65
C ALA A 8 45.92 35.85 -24.40
N LEU A 9 45.19 36.50 -23.50
CA LEU A 9 44.54 35.94 -22.32
C LEU A 9 43.15 35.36 -22.66
N SER A 10 42.79 34.34 -21.87
CA SER A 10 41.45 34.02 -21.33
C SER A 10 40.30 33.67 -22.29
N SER A 11 39.81 32.43 -22.16
CA SER A 11 38.37 32.19 -21.94
C SER A 11 38.14 30.83 -21.29
N ASN A 12 37.57 30.86 -20.08
CA ASN A 12 36.94 29.72 -19.44
C ASN A 12 35.89 29.12 -20.39
N GLN A 13 36.05 27.85 -20.77
CA GLN A 13 34.94 27.05 -21.28
C GLN A 13 34.70 25.86 -20.35
N PHE A 14 33.60 26.04 -19.61
CA PHE A 14 32.80 25.09 -18.86
C PHE A 14 32.99 23.61 -19.19
N LEU A 15 33.21 22.82 -18.12
CA LEU A 15 32.95 21.37 -18.04
C LEU A 15 31.48 21.11 -18.38
N GLY A 16 31.19 20.83 -19.65
CA GLY A 16 29.83 20.59 -20.11
C GLY A 16 29.70 20.57 -21.63
N SER A 17 30.47 19.74 -22.32
CA SER A 17 30.30 19.50 -23.75
C SER A 17 30.50 18.03 -24.08
N VAL A 18 29.38 17.36 -24.36
CA VAL A 18 29.30 15.99 -24.87
C VAL A 18 29.80 16.00 -26.33
N PRO A 19 30.68 15.07 -26.76
CA PRO A 19 31.11 15.01 -28.14
C PRO A 19 29.95 14.57 -29.05
N ALA A 20 29.75 15.29 -30.16
CA ALA A 20 28.80 14.90 -31.19
C ALA A 20 29.30 13.65 -31.93
N VAL A 21 28.50 12.59 -31.92
CA VAL A 21 28.73 11.37 -32.73
C VAL A 21 28.43 11.70 -34.19
N VAL A 22 29.45 11.59 -35.04
CA VAL A 22 29.31 11.65 -36.49
C VAL A 22 28.79 10.29 -36.97
N ILE A 23 27.59 10.28 -37.56
CA ILE A 23 26.99 9.09 -38.17
C ILE A 23 27.52 9.00 -39.61
N ASN A 24 28.25 7.93 -39.93
CA ASN A 24 28.54 7.56 -41.31
C ASN A 24 27.42 6.67 -41.83
N ASP A 25 26.78 7.10 -42.92
CA ASP A 25 25.75 6.36 -43.65
C ASP A 25 26.37 5.18 -44.41
N GLU A 26 26.08 3.94 -43.99
CA GLU A 26 26.12 2.77 -44.88
C GLU A 26 24.84 1.96 -44.74
N LYS A 27 24.27 1.62 -45.90
CA LYS A 27 22.86 1.25 -46.13
C LYS A 27 22.78 -0.20 -46.57
N THR A 28 22.14 -1.09 -45.80
CA THR A 28 21.56 -2.38 -46.31
C THR A 28 20.59 -3.00 -45.28
N PRO A 29 19.65 -3.88 -45.66
CA PRO A 29 18.23 -3.55 -45.80
C PRO A 29 17.31 -4.15 -44.72
N LEU A 30 16.14 -3.53 -44.60
CA LEU A 30 15.04 -3.82 -43.68
C LEU A 30 14.43 -5.21 -43.92
N THR A 31 14.42 -6.04 -42.88
CA THR A 31 13.37 -7.06 -42.65
C THR A 31 12.80 -6.80 -41.27
N GLY A 32 11.48 -6.56 -41.24
CA GLY A 32 10.79 -6.06 -40.07
C GLY A 32 10.52 -7.14 -39.03
N GLU A 33 10.58 -6.74 -37.77
CA GLU A 33 9.56 -7.13 -36.80
C GLU A 33 9.48 -6.03 -35.73
N SER A 34 8.41 -5.24 -35.77
CA SER A 34 8.07 -4.30 -34.69
C SER A 34 7.55 -5.13 -33.52
N SER A 35 8.47 -5.65 -32.70
CA SER A 35 8.12 -6.11 -31.36
C SER A 35 7.76 -4.88 -30.53
N ARG A 36 6.45 -4.67 -30.35
CA ARG A 36 5.92 -3.80 -29.31
C ARG A 36 6.57 -4.21 -27.99
N ALA A 37 7.33 -3.30 -27.39
CA ALA A 37 7.71 -3.42 -25.99
C ALA A 37 6.42 -3.42 -25.15
N ASP A 38 6.12 -4.53 -24.48
CA ASP A 38 5.11 -4.62 -23.44
C ASP A 38 5.69 -3.95 -22.17
N PRO A 39 5.07 -2.90 -21.62
CA PRO A 39 5.56 -2.23 -20.41
C PRO A 39 5.52 -3.08 -19.14
N ARG A 40 5.00 -4.32 -19.20
CA ARG A 40 4.75 -5.17 -18.02
C ARG A 40 5.89 -6.11 -17.64
N THR A 41 6.99 -6.12 -18.38
CA THR A 41 8.17 -6.91 -18.05
C THR A 41 9.34 -5.98 -17.72
N PHE A 42 9.59 -5.80 -16.43
CA PHE A 42 10.84 -5.23 -15.95
C PHE A 42 12.00 -6.17 -16.29
N PRO A 43 13.15 -5.66 -16.73
CA PRO A 43 14.34 -6.49 -16.86
C PRO A 43 14.74 -7.01 -15.48
N PRO A 44 15.31 -8.23 -15.38
CA PRO A 44 15.94 -8.67 -14.15
C PRO A 44 16.98 -7.62 -13.75
N GLY A 45 16.93 -7.22 -12.48
CA GLY A 45 17.63 -6.04 -11.97
C GLY A 45 19.03 -5.88 -12.54
N THR A 46 19.33 -4.67 -13.01
CA THR A 46 20.68 -4.26 -13.31
C THR A 46 21.56 -4.60 -12.12
N SER A 47 22.47 -5.56 -12.34
CA SER A 47 23.62 -5.79 -11.50
C SER A 47 24.34 -4.45 -11.33
N TYR A 48 24.11 -3.80 -10.19
CA TYR A 48 24.98 -2.73 -9.76
C TYR A 48 26.34 -3.37 -9.50
N ASP A 49 27.31 -2.94 -10.29
CA ASP A 49 28.72 -3.28 -10.18
C ASP A 49 29.19 -3.29 -8.72
N GLY A 50 30.06 -4.25 -8.44
CA GLY A 50 30.68 -4.47 -7.14
C GLY A 50 31.34 -3.22 -6.60
N ALA A 51 30.66 -2.56 -5.67
CA ALA A 51 31.30 -1.84 -4.59
C ALA A 51 31.11 -2.69 -3.34
N ASP A 52 32.24 -3.10 -2.76
CA ASP A 52 32.38 -3.87 -1.53
C ASP A 52 31.21 -3.66 -0.57
N ARG A 53 30.32 -4.65 -0.43
CA ARG A 53 29.48 -4.73 0.76
C ARG A 53 30.44 -5.09 1.88
N PRO A 54 30.72 -4.21 2.86
CA PRO A 54 31.26 -4.72 4.09
C PRO A 54 30.22 -5.75 4.56
N ALA A 55 30.67 -6.92 5.02
CA ALA A 55 29.88 -7.76 5.92
C ALA A 55 29.70 -7.00 7.24
N GLY A 56 29.14 -5.80 7.17
CA GLY A 56 28.82 -4.92 8.26
C GLY A 56 27.42 -5.30 8.65
N ASN A 57 27.34 -6.06 9.74
CA ASN A 57 26.29 -5.87 10.73
C ASN A 57 24.86 -5.93 10.14
N SER A 58 24.29 -7.14 10.09
CA SER A 58 22.93 -7.42 9.55
C SER A 58 21.85 -6.44 10.03
N TRP A 59 21.99 -5.90 11.23
CA TRP A 59 21.11 -4.88 11.82
C TRP A 59 21.22 -3.51 11.13
N ALA A 60 22.42 -3.08 10.71
CA ALA A 60 22.60 -1.85 9.94
C ALA A 60 21.89 -1.93 8.57
N ALA A 61 21.83 -3.12 7.96
CA ALA A 61 21.05 -3.35 6.76
C ALA A 61 19.53 -3.32 7.03
N VAL A 62 19.05 -3.96 8.12
CA VAL A 62 17.62 -3.95 8.48
C VAL A 62 17.12 -2.54 8.86
N PHE A 63 17.97 -1.67 9.39
CA PHE A 63 17.61 -0.27 9.71
C PHE A 63 17.99 0.72 8.60
N SER A 64 18.52 0.27 7.48
CA SER A 64 18.86 1.14 6.35
C SER A 64 17.62 1.48 5.52
N VAL A 65 17.42 2.77 5.24
CA VAL A 65 16.35 3.26 4.35
C VAL A 65 16.43 2.60 2.96
N SER A 66 17.65 2.36 2.46
CA SER A 66 17.89 1.74 1.15
C SER A 66 17.29 0.34 1.01
N SER A 67 17.12 -0.38 2.12
CA SER A 67 16.53 -1.72 2.12
C SER A 67 15.01 -1.70 1.96
N TYR A 68 14.35 -0.56 2.22
CA TYR A 68 12.90 -0.40 2.08
C TYR A 68 12.48 0.38 0.84
N THR A 69 13.40 1.16 0.24
CA THR A 69 13.13 1.97 -0.96
C THR A 69 12.35 1.23 -2.06
N PRO A 70 12.64 -0.05 -2.40
CA PRO A 70 11.89 -0.75 -3.45
C PRO A 70 10.39 -0.89 -3.15
N TYR A 71 10.00 -1.02 -1.89
CA TYR A 71 8.58 -1.20 -1.49
C TYR A 71 7.76 0.09 -1.49
N PHE A 72 8.42 1.25 -1.61
CA PHE A 72 7.80 2.57 -1.68
C PHE A 72 7.93 3.22 -3.06
N ASN A 73 8.73 2.64 -3.95
CA ASN A 73 8.89 3.12 -5.32
C ASN A 73 7.83 2.50 -6.23
N VAL A 74 6.59 2.99 -6.12
CA VAL A 74 5.42 2.42 -6.80
C VAL A 74 4.67 3.50 -7.56
N ASP A 75 4.26 3.18 -8.79
CA ASP A 75 3.46 4.08 -9.61
C ASP A 75 1.98 4.10 -9.19
N THR A 76 1.32 5.23 -9.43
CA THR A 76 -0.05 5.46 -8.95
C THR A 76 -1.08 4.53 -9.61
N ASP A 77 -0.86 4.17 -10.88
CA ASP A 77 -1.70 3.21 -11.62
C ASP A 77 -1.64 1.81 -11.01
N ILE A 78 -0.47 1.37 -10.52
CA ILE A 78 -0.31 0.11 -9.80
C ILE A 78 -1.16 0.12 -8.53
N VAL A 79 -1.11 1.21 -7.75
CA VAL A 79 -1.90 1.34 -6.53
C VAL A 79 -3.41 1.35 -6.84
N ALA A 80 -3.83 2.05 -7.88
CA ALA A 80 -5.23 2.09 -8.31
C ALA A 80 -5.74 0.71 -8.75
N ASP A 81 -4.95 -0.02 -9.54
CA ASP A 81 -5.30 -1.38 -9.98
C ASP A 81 -5.40 -2.35 -8.78
N ARG A 82 -4.52 -2.21 -7.78
CA ARG A 82 -4.57 -2.97 -6.52
C ARG A 82 -5.81 -2.65 -5.69
N ILE A 83 -6.21 -1.38 -5.61
CA ILE A 83 -7.46 -0.95 -4.95
C ILE A 83 -8.68 -1.54 -5.65
N ILE A 84 -8.75 -1.45 -6.98
CA ILE A 84 -9.88 -2.01 -7.76
C ILE A 84 -9.95 -3.53 -7.56
N SER A 85 -8.80 -4.19 -7.52
CA SER A 85 -8.70 -5.63 -7.27
C SER A 85 -9.10 -6.01 -5.84
N SER A 86 -8.85 -5.15 -4.85
CA SER A 86 -9.24 -5.43 -3.46
C SER A 86 -10.75 -5.34 -3.25
N ILE A 87 -11.40 -4.39 -3.92
CA ILE A 87 -12.86 -4.25 -3.90
C ILE A 87 -13.53 -5.40 -4.66
N ASN A 88 -12.97 -5.79 -5.79
CA ASN A 88 -13.55 -6.79 -6.68
C ASN A 88 -12.83 -8.13 -6.57
N SER A 89 -12.88 -8.72 -5.37
CA SER A 89 -12.16 -9.95 -5.03
C SER A 89 -12.48 -11.13 -5.96
N PHE A 90 -13.66 -11.13 -6.59
CA PHE A 90 -14.09 -12.20 -7.50
C PHE A 90 -13.50 -12.11 -8.92
N ARG A 91 -12.91 -10.98 -9.33
CA ARG A 91 -12.41 -10.79 -10.72
C ARG A 91 -10.89 -10.69 -10.85
N GLY A 92 -10.14 -10.64 -9.75
CA GLY A 92 -8.71 -10.34 -9.80
C GLY A 92 -7.84 -11.30 -9.00
N ASP A 93 -6.74 -11.75 -9.61
CA ASP A 93 -5.62 -12.40 -8.93
C ASP A 93 -4.74 -11.33 -8.26
N PHE A 94 -5.21 -10.80 -7.13
CA PHE A 94 -4.44 -9.81 -6.36
C PHE A 94 -3.12 -10.41 -5.86
N PHE A 95 -3.13 -11.70 -5.51
CA PHE A 95 -1.94 -12.43 -5.09
C PHE A 95 -0.86 -12.43 -6.17
N GLY A 96 -1.19 -12.79 -7.40
CA GLY A 96 -0.26 -12.74 -8.53
C GLY A 96 0.31 -11.34 -8.80
N LYS A 97 -0.47 -10.28 -8.54
CA LYS A 97 -0.02 -8.88 -8.69
C LYS A 97 0.98 -8.42 -7.63
N ILE A 98 0.99 -9.05 -6.45
CA ILE A 98 1.91 -8.73 -5.35
C ILE A 98 3.04 -9.76 -5.21
N ASP A 99 2.99 -10.86 -5.96
CA ASP A 99 3.98 -11.94 -5.89
C ASP A 99 5.37 -11.42 -6.32
N ALA A 100 5.45 -10.76 -7.48
CA ALA A 100 6.71 -10.23 -7.99
C ALA A 100 7.13 -8.87 -7.40
N ASN A 101 6.18 -8.06 -6.93
CA ASN A 101 6.47 -6.67 -6.53
C ASN A 101 5.52 -6.16 -5.43
N PRO A 102 5.58 -6.69 -4.19
CA PRO A 102 4.73 -6.23 -3.10
C PRO A 102 5.11 -4.79 -2.70
N ASP A 103 4.14 -4.01 -2.21
CA ASP A 103 4.38 -2.64 -1.76
C ASP A 103 3.97 -2.39 -0.31
N LEU A 104 4.55 -1.33 0.26
CA LEU A 104 4.17 -0.79 1.57
C LEU A 104 3.57 0.62 1.47
N TYR A 105 3.71 1.29 0.32
CA TYR A 105 3.14 2.62 0.08
C TYR A 105 1.61 2.61 0.18
N GLY A 106 0.94 1.70 -0.52
CA GLY A 106 -0.52 1.56 -0.53
C GLY A 106 -1.09 1.33 0.87
N PRO A 107 -0.64 0.30 1.62
CA PRO A 107 -1.06 0.06 2.99
C PRO A 107 -0.93 1.27 3.93
N VAL A 108 0.19 1.99 3.86
CA VAL A 108 0.43 3.19 4.67
C VAL A 108 -0.55 4.29 4.28
N TRP A 109 -0.71 4.55 2.98
CA TRP A 109 -1.63 5.57 2.47
C TRP A 109 -3.10 5.27 2.83
N ILE A 110 -3.55 4.03 2.61
CA ILE A 110 -4.91 3.57 2.93
C ILE A 110 -5.17 3.71 4.43
N SER A 111 -4.26 3.22 5.27
CA SER A 111 -4.40 3.27 6.73
C SER A 111 -4.49 4.72 7.22
N THR A 112 -3.60 5.60 6.75
CA THR A 112 -3.58 7.02 7.13
C THR A 112 -4.87 7.73 6.70
N THR A 113 -5.33 7.46 5.48
CA THR A 113 -6.58 8.02 4.96
C THR A 113 -7.77 7.54 5.78
N LEU A 114 -7.83 6.25 6.11
CA LEU A 114 -8.90 5.69 6.93
C LEU A 114 -8.92 6.31 8.34
N ILE A 115 -7.76 6.50 8.98
CA ILE A 115 -7.66 7.16 10.30
C ILE A 115 -8.28 8.55 10.26
N PHE A 116 -7.88 9.36 9.28
CA PHE A 116 -8.45 10.69 9.09
C PHE A 116 -9.96 10.63 8.85
N MET A 117 -10.41 9.71 7.99
CA MET A 117 -11.82 9.58 7.62
C MET A 117 -12.68 9.11 8.79
N LEU A 118 -12.20 8.22 9.66
CA LEU A 118 -12.90 7.81 10.88
C LEU A 118 -13.02 8.96 11.88
N ALA A 119 -11.93 9.70 12.10
CA ALA A 119 -11.94 10.84 13.00
C ALA A 119 -12.89 11.95 12.51
N PHE A 120 -12.84 12.25 11.21
CA PHE A 120 -13.68 13.25 10.56
C PHE A 120 -15.15 12.83 10.53
N ALA A 121 -15.46 11.67 9.96
CA ALA A 121 -16.82 11.18 9.79
C ALA A 121 -17.49 10.88 11.15
N GLY A 122 -16.75 10.33 12.11
CA GLY A 122 -17.25 10.07 13.47
C GLY A 122 -17.64 11.35 14.20
N ASN A 123 -16.84 12.42 14.06
CA ASN A 123 -17.18 13.72 14.64
C ASN A 123 -18.47 14.31 14.01
N ILE A 124 -18.60 14.24 12.67
CA ILE A 124 -19.84 14.68 12.00
C ILE A 124 -21.04 13.84 12.44
N ALA A 125 -20.87 12.52 12.51
CA ALA A 125 -21.93 11.62 12.97
C ALA A 125 -22.39 11.96 14.39
N SER A 126 -21.44 12.18 15.32
CA SER A 126 -21.71 12.60 16.70
C SER A 126 -22.51 13.91 16.75
N TYR A 127 -22.12 14.90 15.95
CA TYR A 127 -22.84 16.18 15.83
C TYR A 127 -24.29 15.98 15.35
N LEU A 128 -24.50 15.19 14.30
CA LEU A 128 -25.84 14.91 13.76
C LEU A 128 -26.72 14.15 14.76
N ILE A 129 -26.12 13.21 15.51
CA ILE A 129 -26.83 12.44 16.55
C ILE A 129 -27.26 13.36 17.69
N GLN A 130 -26.38 14.24 18.17
CA GLN A 130 -26.71 15.17 19.26
C GLN A 130 -27.84 16.12 18.86
N ASN A 131 -27.76 16.72 17.68
CA ASN A 131 -28.79 17.62 17.16
C ASN A 131 -30.16 16.95 17.01
N LYS A 132 -30.19 15.64 16.74
CA LYS A 132 -31.44 14.88 16.63
C LYS A 132 -32.02 14.49 18.00
N LYS A 133 -31.17 14.20 19.00
CA LYS A 133 -31.58 13.71 20.33
C LYS A 133 -31.96 14.84 21.29
N THR A 134 -31.40 16.03 21.13
CA THR A 134 -31.44 17.07 22.17
C THR A 134 -32.02 18.36 21.61
N SER A 135 -33.17 18.80 22.13
CA SER A 135 -33.75 20.13 21.85
C SER A 135 -33.21 21.25 22.74
N THR A 136 -32.25 20.94 23.61
CA THR A 136 -31.56 21.92 24.46
C THR A 136 -30.27 22.40 23.81
N ASP A 137 -29.99 23.69 23.99
CA ASP A 137 -28.92 24.50 23.37
C ASP A 137 -27.49 24.13 23.83
N LEU A 138 -27.24 22.84 24.12
CA LEU A 138 -25.92 22.37 24.54
C LEU A 138 -25.00 22.35 23.32
N ALA A 139 -24.07 23.30 23.26
CA ALA A 139 -23.08 23.37 22.19
C ALA A 139 -22.30 22.06 22.05
N TRP A 140 -22.39 21.43 20.87
CA TRP A 140 -21.58 20.28 20.51
C TRP A 140 -20.08 20.62 20.58
N LYS A 141 -19.27 19.66 21.02
CA LYS A 141 -17.81 19.81 21.11
C LYS A 141 -17.14 18.76 20.25
N PHE A 142 -16.13 19.19 19.50
CA PHE A 142 -15.28 18.32 18.71
C PHE A 142 -14.45 17.40 19.61
N ASP A 143 -14.45 16.10 19.31
CA ASP A 143 -13.70 15.09 20.05
C ASP A 143 -12.42 14.70 19.30
N VAL A 144 -11.27 15.16 19.83
CA VAL A 144 -9.93 14.87 19.30
C VAL A 144 -9.52 13.41 19.58
N SER A 145 -10.13 12.76 20.57
CA SER A 145 -9.78 11.39 20.96
C SER A 145 -10.07 10.38 19.85
N TYR A 146 -11.01 10.66 18.95
CA TYR A 146 -11.29 9.84 17.78
C TYR A 146 -10.06 9.67 16.89
N PHE A 147 -9.26 10.71 16.69
CA PHE A 147 -8.03 10.59 15.90
C PHE A 147 -7.02 9.64 16.57
N ASN A 148 -6.81 9.79 17.88
CA ASN A 148 -5.87 8.96 18.63
C ASN A 148 -6.32 7.49 18.65
N LEU A 149 -7.61 7.25 18.87
CA LEU A 149 -8.18 5.90 18.86
C LEU A 149 -8.06 5.26 17.48
N ALA A 150 -8.43 6.00 16.42
CA ALA A 150 -8.33 5.51 15.05
C ALA A 150 -6.88 5.19 14.69
N ALA A 151 -5.93 6.07 15.01
CA ALA A 151 -4.51 5.84 14.74
C ALA A 151 -3.99 4.57 15.41
N PHE A 152 -4.31 4.38 16.70
CA PHE A 152 -3.90 3.19 17.44
C PHE A 152 -4.50 1.92 16.87
N VAL A 153 -5.82 1.90 16.63
CA VAL A 153 -6.52 0.71 16.14
C VAL A 153 -6.14 0.37 14.72
N ILE A 154 -6.14 1.33 13.79
CA ILE A 154 -5.90 1.04 12.37
C ILE A 154 -4.45 0.65 12.12
N TYR A 155 -3.47 1.41 12.61
CA TYR A 155 -2.06 0.99 12.44
C TYR A 155 -1.74 -0.28 13.22
N GLY A 156 -2.26 -0.42 14.44
CA GLY A 156 -2.12 -1.65 15.22
C GLY A 156 -2.67 -2.85 14.47
N TYR A 157 -3.88 -2.74 13.91
CA TYR A 157 -4.51 -3.79 13.12
C TYR A 157 -3.69 -4.13 11.87
N THR A 158 -3.30 -3.12 11.07
CA THR A 158 -2.54 -3.32 9.82
C THR A 158 -1.17 -3.95 10.06
N VAL A 159 -0.52 -3.70 11.19
CA VAL A 159 0.82 -4.22 11.46
C VAL A 159 0.77 -5.53 12.25
N VAL A 160 0.04 -5.58 13.36
CA VAL A 160 0.08 -6.69 14.32
C VAL A 160 -0.61 -7.93 13.76
N ILE A 161 -1.78 -7.78 13.13
CA ILE A 161 -2.55 -8.93 12.66
C ILE A 161 -1.79 -9.69 11.56
N PRO A 162 -1.30 -9.07 10.47
CA PRO A 162 -0.56 -9.79 9.44
C PRO A 162 0.74 -10.39 9.95
N THR A 163 1.38 -9.75 10.93
CA THR A 163 2.57 -10.27 11.60
C THR A 163 2.26 -11.54 12.38
N GLY A 164 1.14 -11.57 13.11
CA GLY A 164 0.66 -12.77 13.80
C GLY A 164 0.38 -13.92 12.82
N PHE A 165 -0.29 -13.63 11.69
CA PHE A 165 -0.50 -14.61 10.63
C PHE A 165 0.80 -15.09 10.01
N TYR A 166 1.77 -14.20 9.79
CA TYR A 166 3.10 -14.58 9.28
C TYR A 166 3.78 -15.59 10.22
N PHE A 167 3.82 -15.33 11.53
CA PHE A 167 4.40 -16.27 12.48
C PHE A 167 3.63 -17.59 12.56
N LEU A 168 2.31 -17.54 12.42
CA LEU A 168 1.47 -18.75 12.34
C LEU A 168 1.81 -19.58 11.09
N PHE A 169 1.99 -18.94 9.93
CA PHE A 169 2.45 -19.60 8.71
C PHE A 169 3.84 -20.22 8.86
N GLN A 170 4.77 -19.51 9.50
CA GLN A 170 6.10 -20.05 9.80
C GLN A 170 6.02 -21.26 10.75
N TYR A 171 5.13 -21.21 11.75
CA TYR A 171 4.89 -22.32 12.66
C TYR A 171 4.39 -23.58 11.94
N PHE A 172 3.52 -23.42 10.94
CA PHE A 172 3.04 -24.51 10.08
C PHE A 172 4.01 -24.90 8.94
N GLY A 173 5.18 -24.27 8.84
CA GLY A 173 6.19 -24.60 7.83
C GLY A 173 5.88 -24.09 6.42
N VAL A 174 5.00 -23.08 6.27
CA VAL A 174 4.67 -22.49 4.97
C VAL A 174 5.77 -21.52 4.53
N ALA A 175 6.78 -22.06 3.83
CA ALA A 175 7.96 -21.31 3.39
C ALA A 175 7.66 -20.17 2.39
N ALA A 176 6.53 -20.25 1.66
CA ALA A 176 6.14 -19.24 0.69
C ALA A 176 5.60 -17.94 1.33
N ALA A 177 5.23 -17.97 2.62
CA ALA A 177 4.64 -16.82 3.29
C ALA A 177 5.65 -15.67 3.42
N SER A 178 5.29 -14.49 2.91
CA SER A 178 6.09 -13.27 3.00
C SER A 178 5.36 -12.22 3.84
N LEU A 179 6.03 -11.71 4.87
CA LEU A 179 5.47 -10.69 5.75
C LEU A 179 5.05 -9.43 4.98
N VAL A 180 5.88 -8.98 4.03
CA VAL A 180 5.59 -7.78 3.22
C VAL A 180 4.36 -8.00 2.34
N ARG A 181 4.18 -9.20 1.78
CA ARG A 181 2.97 -9.55 1.01
C ARG A 181 1.72 -9.56 1.89
N LEU A 182 1.83 -10.06 3.12
CA LEU A 182 0.74 -10.05 4.09
C LEU A 182 0.38 -8.63 4.53
N TRP A 183 1.37 -7.76 4.82
CA TRP A 183 1.12 -6.34 5.11
C TRP A 183 0.47 -5.61 3.93
N CYS A 184 0.97 -5.85 2.71
CA CYS A 184 0.39 -5.32 1.48
C CYS A 184 -1.09 -5.71 1.39
N MET A 185 -1.38 -7.01 1.34
CA MET A 185 -2.74 -7.54 1.25
C MET A 185 -3.65 -7.02 2.37
N TRP A 186 -3.22 -7.05 3.63
CA TRP A 186 -4.07 -6.59 4.73
C TRP A 186 -4.34 -5.09 4.67
N GLY A 187 -3.36 -4.27 4.28
CA GLY A 187 -3.55 -2.84 4.08
C GLY A 187 -4.59 -2.54 3.00
N TYR A 188 -4.50 -3.20 1.84
CA TYR A 188 -5.47 -3.03 0.75
C TYR A 188 -6.88 -3.51 1.10
N SER A 189 -7.00 -4.48 2.00
CA SER A 189 -8.31 -4.94 2.51
C SER A 189 -9.06 -3.83 3.26
N LEU A 190 -8.35 -2.84 3.80
CA LEU A 190 -8.96 -1.77 4.58
C LEU A 190 -9.58 -0.66 3.72
N PHE A 191 -9.29 -0.64 2.42
CA PHE A 191 -9.75 0.42 1.53
C PHE A 191 -11.27 0.59 1.56
N ILE A 192 -12.03 -0.52 1.62
CA ILE A 192 -13.50 -0.48 1.62
C ILE A 192 -14.07 0.30 2.81
N PHE A 193 -13.36 0.36 3.93
CA PHE A 193 -13.82 1.11 5.11
C PHE A 193 -13.79 2.63 4.89
N ILE A 194 -12.98 3.15 3.94
CA ILE A 194 -12.90 4.58 3.64
C ILE A 194 -14.21 5.12 3.06
N PRO A 195 -14.77 4.59 1.95
CA PRO A 195 -16.07 5.04 1.48
C PRO A 195 -17.20 4.67 2.45
N CYS A 196 -17.09 3.54 3.16
CA CYS A 196 -18.09 3.14 4.15
C CYS A 196 -18.18 4.12 5.33
N SER A 197 -17.06 4.68 5.82
CA SER A 197 -17.07 5.65 6.92
C SER A 197 -17.86 6.92 6.56
N LEU A 198 -17.85 7.34 5.30
CA LEU A 198 -18.70 8.45 4.81
C LEU A 198 -20.18 8.08 4.81
N LEU A 199 -20.52 6.87 4.36
CA LEU A 199 -21.91 6.40 4.34
C LEU A 199 -22.50 6.28 5.76
N MET A 200 -21.66 5.91 6.74
CA MET A 200 -22.05 5.75 8.14
C MET A 200 -22.28 7.09 8.88
N VAL A 201 -21.91 8.23 8.28
CA VAL A 201 -22.21 9.56 8.85
C VAL A 201 -23.71 9.74 9.06
N ILE A 202 -24.53 9.21 8.14
CA ILE A 202 -25.98 9.30 8.22
C ILE A 202 -26.47 8.49 9.43
N PRO A 203 -27.14 9.11 10.42
CA PRO A 203 -27.56 8.45 11.67
C PRO A 203 -28.83 7.62 11.48
N VAL A 204 -28.78 6.67 10.54
CA VAL A 204 -29.84 5.70 10.23
C VAL A 204 -29.31 4.31 10.51
N THR A 205 -29.82 3.70 11.58
CA THR A 205 -29.37 2.40 12.10
C THR A 205 -29.34 1.32 11.03
N MET A 206 -30.40 1.20 10.21
CA MET A 206 -30.46 0.18 9.15
C MET A 206 -29.35 0.34 8.10
N ILE A 207 -29.03 1.58 7.71
CA ILE A 207 -27.98 1.85 6.73
C ILE A 207 -26.62 1.46 7.31
N ARG A 208 -26.35 1.83 8.57
CA ARG A 208 -25.08 1.49 9.23
C ARG A 208 -24.85 -0.01 9.34
N TRP A 209 -25.85 -0.76 9.80
CA TRP A 209 -25.75 -2.23 9.87
C TRP A 209 -25.51 -2.87 8.50
N LEU A 210 -26.19 -2.39 7.46
CA LEU A 210 -25.95 -2.85 6.09
C LEU A 210 -24.51 -2.56 5.65
N VAL A 211 -24.03 -1.33 5.89
CA VAL A 211 -22.67 -0.91 5.52
C VAL A 211 -21.61 -1.75 6.24
N ILE A 212 -21.78 -2.03 7.54
CA ILE A 212 -20.86 -2.88 8.33
C ILE A 212 -20.80 -4.30 7.75
N ILE A 213 -21.95 -4.89 7.46
CA ILE A 213 -22.03 -6.25 6.91
C ILE A 213 -21.33 -6.29 5.54
N VAL A 214 -21.61 -5.33 4.67
CA VAL A 214 -21.00 -5.26 3.33
C VAL A 214 -19.49 -5.03 3.42
N ALA A 215 -19.03 -4.10 4.27
CA ALA A 215 -17.62 -3.80 4.44
C ALA A 215 -16.85 -5.01 5.00
N GLY A 216 -17.35 -5.62 6.08
CA GLY A 216 -16.76 -6.81 6.68
C GLY A 216 -16.74 -8.00 5.73
N ALA A 217 -17.83 -8.23 4.99
CA ALA A 217 -17.91 -9.31 4.01
C ALA A 217 -16.96 -9.10 2.83
N SER A 218 -16.91 -7.89 2.27
CA SER A 218 -16.02 -7.56 1.15
C SER A 218 -14.55 -7.69 1.56
N SER A 219 -14.16 -7.07 2.67
CA SER A 219 -12.78 -7.12 3.16
C SER A 219 -12.37 -8.54 3.59
N GLY A 220 -13.25 -9.25 4.30
CA GLY A 220 -13.03 -10.63 4.71
C GLY A 220 -12.92 -11.59 3.52
N THR A 221 -13.78 -11.45 2.52
CA THR A 221 -13.74 -12.27 1.29
C THR A 221 -12.45 -12.02 0.51
N PHE A 222 -12.01 -10.75 0.42
CA PHE A 222 -10.75 -10.41 -0.22
C PHE A 222 -9.57 -11.14 0.40
N ILE A 223 -9.41 -11.07 1.72
CA ILE A 223 -8.32 -11.78 2.41
C ILE A 223 -8.48 -13.29 2.27
N ALA A 224 -9.71 -13.80 2.44
CA ALA A 224 -10.00 -15.23 2.32
C ALA A 224 -9.55 -15.81 0.98
N MET A 225 -9.80 -15.09 -0.13
CA MET A 225 -9.40 -15.54 -1.47
C MET A 225 -7.88 -15.55 -1.65
N ASN A 226 -7.18 -14.57 -1.10
CA ASN A 226 -5.73 -14.45 -1.25
C ASN A 226 -4.94 -15.37 -0.29
N LEU A 227 -5.50 -15.70 0.88
CA LEU A 227 -4.88 -16.67 1.81
C LEU A 227 -4.94 -18.11 1.29
N LYS A 228 -5.87 -18.43 0.38
CA LYS A 228 -5.95 -19.76 -0.23
C LYS A 228 -4.67 -20.18 -0.92
N THR A 229 -3.88 -19.24 -1.41
CA THR A 229 -2.61 -19.51 -2.11
C THR A 229 -1.51 -20.03 -1.18
N TYR A 230 -1.67 -19.90 0.14
CA TYR A 230 -0.64 -20.24 1.13
C TYR A 230 -0.84 -21.57 1.86
N THR A 231 -2.01 -22.22 1.78
CA THR A 231 -2.38 -23.25 2.77
C THR A 231 -3.07 -24.47 2.18
N GLU A 232 -2.85 -25.65 2.77
CA GLU A 232 -3.60 -26.89 2.52
C GLU A 232 -5.02 -26.84 3.13
N GLU A 233 -5.96 -27.64 2.61
CA GLU A 233 -7.41 -27.48 2.86
C GLU A 233 -7.83 -27.39 4.34
N ARG A 234 -7.19 -28.11 5.26
CA ARG A 234 -7.63 -28.18 6.67
C ARG A 234 -7.24 -26.95 7.49
N ASP A 235 -5.97 -26.55 7.45
CA ASP A 235 -5.48 -25.38 8.20
C ASP A 235 -5.93 -24.06 7.55
N LEU A 236 -6.21 -24.12 6.24
CA LEU A 236 -6.75 -23.01 5.45
C LEU A 236 -8.10 -22.54 5.99
N ILE A 237 -8.99 -23.47 6.37
CA ILE A 237 -10.32 -23.12 6.88
C ILE A 237 -10.19 -22.31 8.17
N VAL A 238 -9.32 -22.73 9.09
CA VAL A 238 -9.15 -22.04 10.38
C VAL A 238 -8.56 -20.64 10.18
N MET A 239 -7.54 -20.50 9.33
CA MET A 239 -6.91 -19.21 9.05
C MET A 239 -7.83 -18.26 8.28
N VAL A 240 -8.58 -18.77 7.30
CA VAL A 240 -9.55 -17.98 6.56
C VAL A 240 -10.70 -17.55 7.46
N ALA A 241 -11.24 -18.46 8.28
CA ALA A 241 -12.32 -18.14 9.21
C ALA A 241 -11.85 -17.09 10.24
N SER A 242 -10.65 -17.22 10.81
CA SER A 242 -10.13 -16.23 11.75
C SER A 242 -9.88 -14.87 11.10
N ALA A 243 -9.32 -14.83 9.88
CA ALA A 243 -9.13 -13.59 9.14
C ALA A 243 -10.47 -12.90 8.81
N PHE A 244 -11.47 -13.67 8.41
CA PHE A 244 -12.81 -13.17 8.13
C PHE A 244 -13.47 -12.60 9.39
N LEU A 245 -13.37 -13.32 10.52
CA LEU A 245 -13.87 -12.86 11.81
C LEU A 245 -13.17 -11.58 12.28
N LEU A 246 -11.86 -11.45 12.08
CA LEU A 246 -11.10 -10.25 12.42
C LEU A 246 -11.56 -9.03 11.59
N GLN A 247 -11.88 -9.22 10.31
CA GLN A 247 -12.42 -8.14 9.47
C GLN A 247 -13.82 -7.70 9.93
N PHE A 248 -14.68 -8.65 10.29
CA PHE A 248 -15.98 -8.32 10.89
C PHE A 248 -15.85 -7.66 12.26
N ALA A 249 -14.92 -8.12 13.10
CA ALA A 249 -14.65 -7.53 14.40
C ALA A 249 -14.17 -6.08 14.26
N LEU A 250 -13.30 -5.80 13.29
CA LEU A 250 -12.88 -4.44 12.96
C LEU A 250 -14.07 -3.58 12.49
N ALA A 251 -14.92 -4.11 11.60
CA ALA A 251 -16.10 -3.41 11.11
C ALA A 251 -17.07 -3.04 12.25
N LEU A 252 -17.33 -3.99 13.16
CA LEU A 252 -18.15 -3.77 14.35
C LEU A 252 -17.51 -2.77 15.31
N PHE A 253 -16.20 -2.85 15.52
CA PHE A 253 -15.46 -1.89 16.33
C PHE A 253 -15.61 -0.47 15.77
N ILE A 254 -15.44 -0.31 14.45
CA ILE A 254 -15.59 0.99 13.79
C ILE A 254 -16.99 1.58 14.03
N GLU A 255 -18.05 0.80 13.86
CA GLU A 255 -19.40 1.26 14.16
C GLU A 255 -19.54 1.70 15.62
N ILE A 256 -19.21 0.81 16.55
CA ILE A 256 -19.51 1.01 17.98
C ILE A 256 -18.76 2.23 18.53
N TYR A 257 -17.50 2.43 18.15
CA TYR A 257 -16.66 3.46 18.75
C TYR A 257 -16.65 4.80 18.02
N PHE A 258 -16.95 4.84 16.71
CA PHE A 258 -16.95 6.09 15.95
C PHE A 258 -18.34 6.58 15.56
N PHE A 259 -19.31 5.68 15.40
CA PHE A 259 -20.63 6.00 14.87
C PHE A 259 -21.78 5.68 15.85
N GLY A 260 -21.52 4.94 16.94
CA GLY A 260 -22.48 4.53 17.97
C GLY A 260 -23.15 5.65 18.75
#